data_AF-A0A662FKK1-F1
#
_entry.id   AF-A0A662FKK1-F1
#
_cell.length_a   1.000
_cell.length_b   1.000
_cell.length_c   1.000
_cell.angle_alpha   90.00
_cell.angle_beta   90.00
_cell.angle_gamma   90.00
#
_symmetry.space_group_name_H-M   'P 1'
#
loop_
_entity.id
_entity.type
_entity.pdbx_description
1 polymer ?
#
loop_
_entity_poly.entity_id
_entity_poly.type
_entity_poly.pdbx_seq_one_letter_code
_entity_poly.pdbx_strand_id
1 'polypeptide(L)'
;MKKGIILFLISALIILTGCSQINYDPNYELKPDYVLKAAGFNKTKYIEGLKKEIKGDEWGKGDTYLILARLENSTEYYKKSCEKFLKYKPKNNEEKAILYETIASLNCKNKREKYLKKAIKEWEKTRAKWRVKLLKDILEDKNTTNLKFDTTEIEPKLNLSKYNKIIIGKTKITIDKKDRLVLQVDRVLRDWLGEQMNQNPFDGKLLAVFSERLFYNKTWLKENIGWHEGGRARDIKKATGIKPQTATGTIIAKHKGKWYAPDEKGIFRFEIPLDKASYPTTRFLTKNIGMIVDTHGINMLVEQAIRKNATIVMGCCDHPAKIKAAKYLSDKGKKILCFTDLYLYKALGHNAKIVGSPVFTTKNKTIIFGNSPIELRKNQKIIVSKAKIGKTYAIWYYNAPYFYFKEINKTFPLKIIPMSMDDFNQTKKLYDRARKENIDIIATRIYEKDDYEQAKKWLKENKNHKIILFHSTSYPNGVLLMQEFENQVSFDDPNIEGVISEAPSQ
;
A
#
# COMPACT_ATOMS: atom_id res chain seq x y z
N MET A 1 -13.68 5.07 -70.48
CA MET A 1 -14.42 4.96 -69.20
C MET A 1 -13.62 4.21 -68.11
N LYS A 2 -12.41 4.65 -67.75
CA LYS A 2 -11.58 3.96 -66.71
C LYS A 2 -10.82 4.91 -65.76
N LYS A 3 -11.27 6.17 -65.62
CA LYS A 3 -10.68 7.14 -64.68
C LYS A 3 -11.64 7.64 -63.58
N GLY A 4 -12.90 7.17 -63.55
CA GLY A 4 -13.91 7.62 -62.59
C GLY A 4 -14.09 6.76 -61.33
N ILE A 5 -13.55 5.54 -61.29
CA ILE A 5 -13.85 4.57 -60.20
C ILE A 5 -12.80 4.60 -59.07
N ILE A 6 -11.59 5.09 -59.33
CA ILE A 6 -10.49 5.08 -58.35
C ILE A 6 -10.61 6.21 -57.32
N LEU A 7 -11.22 7.35 -57.66
CA LEU A 7 -11.41 8.46 -56.70
C LEU A 7 -12.50 8.19 -55.65
N PHE A 8 -13.49 7.36 -55.97
CA PHE A 8 -14.57 7.02 -55.04
C PHE A 8 -14.13 5.98 -53.99
N LEU A 9 -13.22 5.06 -54.37
CA LEU A 9 -12.67 4.05 -53.45
C LEU A 9 -11.66 4.63 -52.44
N ILE A 10 -10.88 5.64 -52.82
CA ILE A 10 -9.95 6.31 -51.88
C ILE A 10 -10.72 7.20 -50.89
N SER A 11 -11.82 7.82 -51.34
CA SER A 11 -12.68 8.64 -50.46
C SER A 11 -13.47 7.77 -49.47
N ALA A 12 -13.90 6.56 -49.86
CA ALA A 12 -14.57 5.62 -48.97
C ALA A 12 -13.61 4.92 -47.99
N LEU A 13 -12.34 4.69 -48.35
CA LEU A 13 -11.35 4.07 -47.46
C LEU A 13 -10.85 5.02 -46.36
N ILE A 14 -10.86 6.34 -46.60
CA ILE A 14 -10.53 7.36 -45.60
C ILE A 14 -11.71 7.60 -44.63
N ILE A 15 -12.95 7.34 -45.05
CA ILE A 15 -14.14 7.43 -44.18
C ILE A 15 -14.33 6.15 -43.34
N LEU A 16 -13.87 4.98 -43.81
CA LEU A 16 -14.01 3.70 -43.07
C LEU A 16 -12.85 3.37 -42.12
N THR A 17 -11.75 4.13 -42.13
CA THR A 17 -10.66 4.04 -41.12
C THR A 17 -10.72 5.16 -40.06
N GLY A 18 -11.70 6.05 -40.18
CA GLY A 18 -11.93 7.21 -39.30
C GLY A 18 -12.80 6.96 -38.07
N CYS A 19 -13.19 5.71 -37.77
CA CYS A 19 -13.65 5.34 -36.42
C CYS A 19 -12.43 5.21 -35.50
N SER A 20 -11.59 6.25 -35.43
CA SER A 20 -10.71 6.42 -34.29
C SER A 20 -11.63 6.42 -33.08
N GLN A 21 -11.56 5.38 -32.25
CA GLN A 21 -12.17 5.41 -30.93
C GLN A 21 -11.84 6.78 -30.35
N ILE A 22 -12.86 7.63 -30.16
CA ILE A 22 -12.69 8.93 -29.54
C ILE A 22 -12.12 8.61 -28.18
N ASN A 23 -10.80 8.76 -28.06
CA ASN A 23 -10.06 8.39 -26.87
C ASN A 23 -10.37 9.51 -25.89
N TYR A 24 -11.50 9.39 -25.19
CA TYR A 24 -12.06 10.42 -24.33
C TYR A 24 -11.10 10.72 -23.16
N ASP A 25 -10.20 9.78 -22.85
CA ASP A 25 -9.04 9.96 -21.99
C ASP A 25 -7.77 9.60 -22.78
N PRO A 26 -7.26 10.52 -23.62
CA PRO A 26 -6.23 10.23 -24.61
C PRO A 26 -4.88 9.83 -24.00
N ASN A 27 -4.71 10.05 -22.69
CA ASN A 27 -3.49 9.71 -21.97
C ASN A 27 -3.61 8.42 -21.14
N TYR A 28 -4.80 7.81 -21.08
CA TYR A 28 -5.02 6.59 -20.31
C TYR A 28 -4.80 5.35 -21.18
N GLU A 29 -3.55 4.89 -21.23
CA GLU A 29 -3.17 3.69 -21.99
C GLU A 29 -3.25 2.40 -21.16
N LEU A 30 -3.58 2.49 -19.86
CA LEU A 30 -3.58 1.36 -18.95
C LEU A 30 -4.91 0.61 -19.00
N LYS A 31 -4.88 -0.72 -18.85
CA LYS A 31 -6.08 -1.56 -18.87
C LYS A 31 -6.49 -1.93 -17.43
N PRO A 32 -7.47 -1.23 -16.81
CA PRO A 32 -7.85 -1.48 -15.42
C PRO A 32 -8.45 -2.88 -15.22
N ASP A 33 -9.01 -3.47 -16.28
CA ASP A 33 -9.46 -4.86 -16.32
C ASP A 33 -8.38 -5.86 -15.91
N TYR A 34 -7.11 -5.56 -16.16
CA TYR A 34 -6.00 -6.40 -15.72
C TYR A 34 -5.98 -6.54 -14.19
N VAL A 35 -6.23 -5.45 -13.46
CA VAL A 35 -6.21 -5.47 -11.99
C VAL A 35 -7.40 -6.26 -11.44
N LEU A 36 -8.59 -6.09 -12.03
CA LEU A 36 -9.77 -6.90 -11.69
C LEU A 36 -9.51 -8.40 -11.93
N LYS A 37 -8.95 -8.75 -13.10
CA LYS A 37 -8.61 -10.13 -13.45
C LYS A 37 -7.55 -10.71 -12.51
N ALA A 38 -6.50 -9.95 -12.20
CA ALA A 38 -5.44 -10.38 -11.30
C ALA A 38 -5.97 -10.63 -9.88
N ALA A 39 -6.94 -9.85 -9.44
CA ALA A 39 -7.61 -10.01 -8.14
C ALA A 39 -8.81 -11.00 -8.19
N GLY A 40 -9.08 -11.63 -9.34
CA GLY A 40 -10.13 -12.65 -9.49
C GLY A 40 -11.56 -12.09 -9.57
N PHE A 41 -11.75 -10.80 -9.81
CA PHE A 41 -13.07 -10.19 -9.90
C PHE A 41 -13.75 -10.47 -11.25
N ASN A 42 -15.04 -10.81 -11.20
CA ASN A 42 -15.88 -10.82 -12.38
C ASN A 42 -16.23 -9.36 -12.75
N LYS A 43 -15.70 -8.89 -13.87
CA LYS A 43 -15.87 -7.51 -14.35
C LYS A 43 -17.35 -7.08 -14.42
N THR A 44 -18.22 -7.93 -14.96
CA THR A 44 -19.65 -7.61 -15.13
C THR A 44 -20.33 -7.41 -13.78
N LYS A 45 -20.15 -8.35 -12.84
CA LYS A 45 -20.71 -8.24 -11.48
C LYS A 45 -20.19 -7.01 -10.74
N TYR A 46 -18.90 -6.72 -10.90
CA TYR A 46 -18.26 -5.55 -10.30
C TYR A 46 -18.85 -4.23 -10.83
N ILE A 47 -19.06 -4.13 -12.15
CA ILE A 47 -19.72 -2.97 -12.78
C ILE A 47 -21.15 -2.81 -12.25
N GLU A 48 -21.92 -3.89 -12.14
CA GLU A 48 -23.27 -3.87 -11.57
C GLU A 48 -23.28 -3.41 -10.11
N GLY A 49 -22.31 -3.88 -9.31
CA GLY A 49 -22.10 -3.43 -7.93
C GLY A 49 -21.83 -1.94 -7.85
N LEU A 50 -20.85 -1.44 -8.61
CA LEU A 50 -20.54 -0.01 -8.69
C LEU A 50 -21.73 0.85 -9.10
N LYS A 51 -22.56 0.41 -10.06
CA LYS A 51 -23.76 1.13 -10.49
C LYS A 51 -24.79 1.28 -9.36
N LYS A 52 -24.92 0.27 -8.49
CA LYS A 52 -25.77 0.31 -7.29
C LYS A 52 -25.19 1.20 -6.19
N GLU A 53 -23.87 1.38 -6.19
CA GLU A 53 -23.10 2.13 -5.21
C GLU A 53 -22.74 3.57 -5.65
N ILE A 54 -23.40 4.14 -6.66
CA ILE A 54 -23.24 5.55 -7.04
C ILE A 54 -23.87 6.46 -5.98
N LYS A 55 -23.15 6.66 -4.89
CA LYS A 55 -23.56 7.39 -3.68
C LYS A 55 -22.43 8.33 -3.26
N GLY A 56 -22.67 9.14 -2.23
CA GLY A 56 -21.64 9.98 -1.61
C GLY A 56 -21.59 11.41 -2.13
N ASP A 57 -20.47 12.07 -1.84
CA ASP A 57 -20.23 13.43 -2.33
C ASP A 57 -19.91 13.46 -3.82
N GLU A 58 -19.79 14.67 -4.37
CA GLU A 58 -19.56 14.84 -5.80
C GLU A 58 -18.17 14.33 -6.23
N TRP A 59 -17.18 14.24 -5.34
CA TRP A 59 -15.90 13.62 -5.70
C TRP A 59 -16.03 12.11 -5.82
N GLY A 60 -16.61 11.45 -4.81
CA GLY A 60 -16.84 10.00 -4.81
C GLY A 60 -17.65 9.56 -6.04
N LYS A 61 -18.76 10.26 -6.33
CA LYS A 61 -19.55 10.02 -7.55
C LYS A 61 -18.74 10.24 -8.82
N GLY A 62 -17.92 11.29 -8.87
CA GLY A 62 -17.06 11.57 -10.02
C GLY A 62 -16.06 10.45 -10.30
N ASP A 63 -15.43 9.91 -9.25
CA ASP A 63 -14.55 8.75 -9.35
C ASP A 63 -15.30 7.50 -9.77
N THR A 64 -16.46 7.18 -9.17
CA THR A 64 -17.26 6.02 -9.57
C THR A 64 -17.64 6.06 -11.05
N TYR A 65 -18.08 7.22 -11.55
CA TYR A 65 -18.35 7.40 -12.97
C TYR A 65 -17.10 7.27 -13.84
N LEU A 66 -15.93 7.73 -13.37
CA LEU A 66 -14.68 7.55 -14.12
C LEU A 66 -14.29 6.07 -14.23
N ILE A 67 -14.48 5.31 -13.14
CA ILE A 67 -14.24 3.86 -13.14
C ILE A 67 -15.16 3.17 -14.15
N LEU A 68 -16.46 3.46 -14.10
CA LEU A 68 -17.43 2.93 -15.06
C LEU A 68 -17.09 3.33 -16.50
N ALA A 69 -16.71 4.59 -16.74
CA ALA A 69 -16.30 5.06 -18.06
C ALA A 69 -15.14 4.22 -18.63
N ARG A 70 -14.10 3.99 -17.82
CA ARG A 70 -12.90 3.23 -18.24
C ARG A 70 -13.15 1.74 -18.40
N LEU A 71 -14.00 1.13 -17.57
CA LEU A 71 -14.34 -0.29 -17.65
C LEU A 71 -15.30 -0.59 -18.81
N GLU A 72 -16.29 0.27 -19.05
CA GLU A 72 -17.32 0.10 -20.09
C GLU A 72 -17.01 0.84 -21.39
N ASN A 73 -15.87 1.55 -21.46
CA ASN A 73 -15.51 2.41 -22.56
C ASN A 73 -16.61 3.45 -22.91
N SER A 74 -17.21 4.06 -21.88
CA SER A 74 -18.43 4.89 -22.00
C SER A 74 -18.13 6.39 -21.91
N THR A 75 -18.39 7.10 -23.01
CA THR A 75 -18.29 8.57 -23.08
C THR A 75 -19.36 9.28 -22.24
N GLU A 76 -20.51 8.64 -22.01
CA GLU A 76 -21.58 9.18 -21.18
C GLU A 76 -21.15 9.23 -19.71
N TYR A 77 -20.62 8.12 -19.18
CA TYR A 77 -20.08 8.10 -17.81
C TYR A 77 -18.90 9.05 -17.66
N TYR A 78 -18.09 9.22 -18.71
CA TYR A 78 -17.03 10.21 -18.70
C TYR A 78 -17.55 11.65 -18.54
N LYS A 79 -18.59 12.03 -19.30
CA LYS A 79 -19.26 13.34 -19.16
C LYS A 79 -19.82 13.53 -17.75
N LYS A 80 -20.53 12.51 -17.23
CA LYS A 80 -21.06 12.51 -15.85
C LYS A 80 -19.93 12.70 -14.83
N SER A 81 -18.81 12.02 -14.98
CA SER A 81 -17.62 12.19 -14.13
C SER A 81 -17.14 13.65 -14.11
N CYS A 82 -16.96 14.25 -15.29
CA CYS A 82 -16.59 15.66 -15.43
C CYS A 82 -17.59 16.62 -14.77
N GLU A 83 -18.89 16.40 -14.94
CA GLU A 83 -19.92 17.21 -14.29
C GLU A 83 -19.84 17.16 -12.76
N LYS A 84 -19.58 15.98 -12.21
CA LYS A 84 -19.41 15.78 -10.77
C LYS A 84 -18.19 16.50 -10.23
N PHE A 85 -17.03 16.38 -10.86
CA PHE A 85 -15.84 17.15 -10.45
C PHE A 85 -16.04 18.66 -10.56
N LEU A 86 -16.73 19.14 -11.59
CA LEU A 86 -17.03 20.58 -11.74
C LEU A 86 -17.95 21.14 -10.65
N LYS A 87 -18.78 20.29 -10.03
CA LYS A 87 -19.69 20.66 -8.93
C LYS A 87 -19.07 20.52 -7.54
N TYR A 88 -17.93 19.82 -7.43
CA TYR A 88 -17.26 19.58 -6.16
C TYR A 88 -16.72 20.88 -5.55
N LYS A 89 -16.89 21.05 -4.23
CA LYS A 89 -16.48 22.23 -3.47
C LYS A 89 -15.26 21.88 -2.59
N PRO A 90 -14.02 22.21 -3.01
CA PRO A 90 -12.82 21.87 -2.26
C PRO A 90 -12.68 22.72 -0.99
N LYS A 91 -12.11 22.15 0.07
CA LYS A 91 -12.01 22.79 1.40
C LYS A 91 -10.72 23.58 1.61
N ASN A 92 -9.67 23.31 0.83
CA ASN A 92 -8.37 23.96 0.97
C ASN A 92 -7.63 24.07 -0.39
N ASN A 93 -6.50 24.77 -0.41
CA ASN A 93 -5.72 25.02 -1.62
C ASN A 93 -5.16 23.74 -2.26
N GLU A 94 -4.70 22.77 -1.46
CA GLU A 94 -4.16 21.50 -1.96
C GLU A 94 -5.25 20.68 -2.66
N GLU A 95 -6.40 20.55 -2.02
CA GLU A 95 -7.57 19.89 -2.58
C GLU A 95 -8.08 20.57 -3.85
N LYS A 96 -8.10 21.91 -3.87
CA LYS A 96 -8.49 22.71 -5.03
C LYS A 96 -7.51 22.53 -6.19
N ALA A 97 -6.21 22.44 -5.89
CA ALA A 97 -5.18 22.19 -6.91
C ALA A 97 -5.34 20.80 -7.53
N ILE A 98 -5.53 19.76 -6.71
CA ILE A 98 -5.74 18.37 -7.16
C ILE A 98 -7.07 18.23 -7.94
N LEU A 99 -8.11 18.96 -7.55
CA LEU A 99 -9.36 19.05 -8.32
C LEU A 99 -9.10 19.62 -9.72
N TYR A 100 -8.35 20.71 -9.82
CA TYR A 100 -8.05 21.32 -11.11
C TYR A 100 -7.13 20.45 -11.99
N GLU A 101 -6.16 19.75 -11.41
CA GLU A 101 -5.38 18.74 -12.14
C GLU A 101 -6.25 17.59 -12.63
N THR A 102 -7.21 17.13 -11.83
CA THR A 102 -8.21 16.12 -12.22
C THR A 102 -9.02 16.60 -13.43
N ILE A 103 -9.61 17.79 -13.35
CA ILE A 103 -10.43 18.35 -14.44
C ILE A 103 -9.58 18.60 -15.70
N ALA A 104 -8.32 19.01 -15.55
CA ALA A 104 -7.39 19.21 -16.65
C ALA A 104 -6.96 17.89 -17.32
N SER A 105 -6.64 16.88 -16.52
CA SER A 105 -6.31 15.53 -16.98
C SER A 105 -7.45 14.95 -17.81
N LEU A 106 -8.68 15.08 -17.31
CA LEU A 106 -9.88 14.62 -17.99
C LEU A 106 -10.33 15.54 -19.14
N ASN A 107 -9.60 16.63 -19.41
CA ASN A 107 -9.93 17.65 -20.40
C ASN A 107 -11.41 18.08 -20.38
N CYS A 108 -12.00 18.20 -19.19
CA CYS A 108 -13.44 18.47 -19.07
C CYS A 108 -13.79 19.81 -19.74
N LYS A 109 -14.79 19.79 -20.64
CA LYS A 109 -15.21 20.93 -21.47
C LYS A 109 -14.10 21.53 -22.35
N ASN A 110 -13.12 20.71 -22.76
CA ASN A 110 -11.99 21.13 -23.60
C ASN A 110 -11.20 22.32 -23.02
N LYS A 111 -11.04 22.33 -21.68
CA LYS A 111 -10.45 23.45 -20.93
C LYS A 111 -9.19 23.06 -20.16
N ARG A 112 -8.45 22.07 -20.64
CA ARG A 112 -7.23 21.55 -20.01
C ARG A 112 -6.27 22.64 -19.56
N GLU A 113 -5.80 23.50 -20.47
CA GLU A 113 -4.83 24.56 -20.14
C GLU A 113 -5.35 25.52 -19.05
N LYS A 114 -6.62 25.91 -19.14
CA LYS A 114 -7.26 26.79 -18.16
C LYS A 114 -7.20 26.18 -16.77
N TYR A 115 -7.46 24.88 -16.63
CA TYR A 115 -7.43 24.20 -15.34
C TYR A 115 -6.01 23.91 -14.86
N LEU A 116 -5.04 23.63 -15.74
CA LEU A 116 -3.62 23.58 -15.35
C LEU A 116 -3.13 24.91 -14.79
N LYS A 117 -3.43 26.04 -15.45
CA LYS A 117 -3.11 27.39 -14.96
C LYS A 117 -3.75 27.67 -13.59
N LYS A 118 -4.98 27.19 -13.35
CA LYS A 118 -5.62 27.28 -12.03
C LYS A 118 -4.93 26.39 -10.99
N ALA A 119 -4.58 25.15 -11.32
CA ALA A 119 -3.86 24.26 -10.43
C ALA A 119 -2.51 24.85 -9.99
N ILE A 120 -1.75 25.41 -10.95
CA ILE A 120 -0.49 26.13 -10.69
C ILE A 120 -0.69 27.22 -9.64
N LYS A 121 -1.68 28.10 -9.83
CA LYS A 121 -1.99 29.19 -8.89
C LYS A 121 -2.33 28.70 -7.48
N GLU A 122 -3.00 27.56 -7.35
CA GLU A 122 -3.32 26.99 -6.05
C GLU A 122 -2.12 26.29 -5.41
N TRP A 123 -1.27 25.61 -6.19
CA TRP A 123 -0.03 25.02 -5.70
C TRP A 123 1.01 26.06 -5.26
N GLU A 124 1.05 27.24 -5.90
CA GLU A 124 1.89 28.38 -5.49
C GLU A 124 1.57 28.86 -4.06
N LYS A 125 0.34 28.64 -3.58
CA LYS A 125 -0.07 28.93 -2.20
C LYS A 125 0.29 27.82 -1.21
N THR A 126 0.98 26.78 -1.66
CA THR A 126 1.44 25.66 -0.83
C THR A 126 2.97 25.58 -0.83
N ARG A 127 3.53 24.58 -0.16
CA ARG A 127 4.97 24.32 -0.15
C ARG A 127 5.46 23.42 -1.31
N ALA A 128 4.61 23.07 -2.28
CA ALA A 128 4.94 22.15 -3.38
C ALA A 128 5.61 22.85 -4.60
N LYS A 129 6.71 23.58 -4.37
CA LYS A 129 7.37 24.39 -5.41
C LYS A 129 7.80 23.59 -6.65
N TRP A 130 8.30 22.37 -6.47
CA TRP A 130 8.73 21.53 -7.58
C TRP A 130 7.55 21.10 -8.47
N ARG A 131 6.36 20.88 -7.89
CA ARG A 131 5.14 20.52 -8.61
C ARG A 131 4.62 21.70 -9.43
N VAL A 132 4.73 22.92 -8.92
CA VAL A 132 4.44 24.15 -9.69
C VAL A 132 5.30 24.20 -10.95
N LYS A 133 6.61 23.97 -10.83
CA LYS A 133 7.53 23.94 -11.97
C LYS A 133 7.11 22.86 -12.97
N LEU A 134 6.86 21.63 -12.50
CA LEU A 134 6.43 20.53 -13.35
C LEU A 134 5.16 20.87 -14.16
N LEU A 135 4.15 21.47 -13.53
CA LEU A 135 2.91 21.84 -14.21
C LEU A 135 3.12 22.97 -15.24
N LYS A 136 4.05 23.90 -14.99
CA LYS A 136 4.45 24.91 -15.98
C LYS A 136 5.14 24.26 -17.19
N ASP A 137 6.08 23.33 -16.93
CA ASP A 137 6.75 22.58 -18.00
C ASP A 137 5.76 21.78 -18.85
N ILE A 138 4.75 21.12 -18.23
CA ILE A 138 3.66 20.41 -18.94
C ILE A 138 2.81 21.36 -19.78
N LEU A 139 2.53 22.57 -19.29
CA LEU A 139 1.72 23.56 -19.99
C LEU A 139 2.43 24.14 -21.22
N GLU A 140 3.74 24.29 -21.14
CA GLU A 140 4.60 24.81 -22.21
C GLU A 140 5.01 23.74 -23.24
N ASP A 141 4.48 22.52 -23.11
CA ASP A 141 4.89 21.31 -23.85
C ASP A 141 6.41 21.14 -23.90
N LYS A 142 7.09 21.59 -22.83
CA LYS A 142 8.50 21.30 -22.63
C LYS A 142 8.54 19.82 -22.34
N ASN A 143 8.95 19.07 -23.36
CA ASN A 143 9.26 17.65 -23.31
C ASN A 143 9.85 17.39 -21.92
N THR A 144 9.20 16.54 -21.12
CA THR A 144 9.47 16.34 -19.68
C THR A 144 10.80 15.60 -19.44
N THR A 145 11.77 15.84 -20.32
CA THR A 145 13.07 15.19 -20.48
C THR A 145 14.05 15.49 -19.35
N ASN A 146 13.78 16.51 -18.54
CA ASN A 146 14.65 16.90 -17.42
C ASN A 146 14.21 16.32 -16.06
N LEU A 147 13.30 15.35 -16.04
CA LEU A 147 12.96 14.63 -14.81
C LEU A 147 14.15 13.81 -14.32
N LYS A 148 14.46 13.93 -13.02
CA LYS A 148 15.54 13.18 -12.37
C LYS A 148 15.01 11.90 -11.76
N PHE A 149 15.73 10.80 -11.99
CA PHE A 149 15.39 9.48 -11.45
C PHE A 149 16.54 8.93 -10.61
N ASP A 150 16.20 8.20 -9.55
CA ASP A 150 17.14 7.39 -8.77
C ASP A 150 16.52 6.02 -8.52
N THR A 151 16.96 5.04 -9.30
CA THR A 151 16.42 3.67 -9.30
C THR A 151 17.21 2.71 -8.42
N THR A 152 18.07 3.20 -7.53
CA THR A 152 18.83 2.34 -6.61
C THR A 152 17.91 1.50 -5.72
N GLU A 153 18.23 0.22 -5.54
CA GLU A 153 17.47 -0.65 -4.65
C GLU A 153 18.02 -0.62 -3.23
N ILE A 154 17.16 -0.97 -2.26
CA ILE A 154 17.58 -1.20 -0.88
C ILE A 154 17.91 -2.68 -0.69
N GLU A 155 19.08 -2.93 -0.11
CA GLU A 155 19.53 -4.27 0.28
C GLU A 155 19.84 -4.34 1.78
N PRO A 156 19.69 -5.52 2.42
CA PRO A 156 20.07 -5.73 3.81
C PRO A 156 21.52 -5.32 4.11
N LYS A 157 21.76 -4.75 5.29
CA LYS A 157 23.08 -4.38 5.81
C LYS A 157 23.33 -5.00 7.19
N LEU A 158 23.00 -6.28 7.32
CA LEU A 158 23.08 -6.99 8.59
C LEU A 158 24.46 -7.61 8.80
N ASN A 159 25.01 -7.49 10.01
CA ASN A 159 26.22 -8.20 10.41
C ASN A 159 26.09 -8.69 11.86
N LEU A 160 25.85 -9.99 12.02
CA LEU A 160 25.59 -10.63 13.31
C LEU A 160 26.57 -11.75 13.67
N SER A 161 27.65 -11.92 12.90
CA SER A 161 28.55 -13.09 13.00
C SER A 161 29.19 -13.26 14.38
N LYS A 162 29.54 -12.13 15.02
CA LYS A 162 30.20 -12.06 16.33
C LYS A 162 29.29 -12.37 17.53
N TYR A 163 27.97 -12.34 17.36
CA TYR A 163 27.04 -12.54 18.47
C TYR A 163 26.70 -14.02 18.64
N ASN A 164 26.37 -14.45 19.86
CA ASN A 164 25.90 -15.81 20.15
C ASN A 164 24.38 -15.87 20.35
N LYS A 165 23.77 -14.71 20.57
CA LYS A 165 22.33 -14.50 20.69
C LYS A 165 21.91 -13.27 19.90
N ILE A 166 20.67 -13.28 19.43
CA ILE A 166 20.03 -12.11 18.82
C ILE A 166 18.67 -11.88 19.47
N ILE A 167 18.22 -10.64 19.46
CA ILE A 167 16.89 -10.26 19.92
C ILE A 167 16.17 -9.56 18.78
N ILE A 168 14.98 -10.07 18.49
CA ILE A 168 14.04 -9.49 17.53
C ILE A 168 12.85 -8.91 18.30
N GLY A 169 12.17 -7.90 17.77
CA GLY A 169 10.94 -7.36 18.35
C GLY A 169 11.16 -6.31 19.46
N LYS A 170 12.37 -5.77 19.58
CA LYS A 170 12.71 -4.71 20.55
C LYS A 170 12.27 -3.32 20.07
N THR A 171 12.17 -3.11 18.76
CA THR A 171 11.80 -1.79 18.22
C THR A 171 10.45 -1.36 18.80
N LYS A 172 10.39 -0.09 19.22
CA LYS A 172 9.22 0.51 19.85
C LYS A 172 8.90 1.85 19.20
N ILE A 173 7.65 2.04 18.81
CA ILE A 173 7.11 3.32 18.35
C ILE A 173 5.96 3.71 19.26
N THR A 174 6.13 4.79 20.02
CA THR A 174 5.06 5.39 20.82
C THR A 174 4.43 6.54 20.05
N ILE A 175 3.09 6.58 20.06
CA ILE A 175 2.28 7.59 19.41
C ILE A 175 1.34 8.24 20.44
N ASP A 176 1.31 9.56 20.45
CA ASP A 176 0.43 10.37 21.29
C ASP A 176 -0.21 11.54 20.53
N LYS A 177 -1.07 12.33 21.20
CA LYS A 177 -1.82 13.44 20.57
C LYS A 177 -0.97 14.53 19.88
N LYS A 178 0.35 14.61 20.16
CA LYS A 178 1.28 15.57 19.55
C LYS A 178 1.77 15.08 18.18
N ASP A 179 1.64 13.79 17.89
CA ASP A 179 2.06 13.22 16.63
C ASP A 179 1.15 13.65 15.46
N ARG A 180 1.75 13.72 14.27
CA ARG A 180 1.08 14.03 13.00
C ARG A 180 1.14 12.79 12.11
N LEU A 181 0.00 12.14 11.94
CA LEU A 181 -0.11 10.90 11.18
C LEU A 181 -0.50 11.17 9.72
N VAL A 182 0.35 10.73 8.79
CA VAL A 182 0.05 10.71 7.35
C VAL A 182 -0.16 9.28 6.86
N LEU A 183 -1.24 9.08 6.12
CA LEU A 183 -1.72 7.79 5.64
C LEU A 183 -1.82 7.73 4.12
N GLN A 184 -1.84 6.51 3.58
CA GLN A 184 -2.33 6.25 2.24
C GLN A 184 -3.86 6.45 2.16
N VAL A 185 -4.43 6.47 0.97
CA VAL A 185 -5.90 6.62 0.77
C VAL A 185 -6.58 5.25 0.61
N ASP A 186 -6.05 4.41 -0.27
CA ASP A 186 -6.59 3.09 -0.57
C ASP A 186 -6.53 2.19 0.66
N ARG A 187 -7.57 1.40 0.93
CA ARG A 187 -7.73 0.58 2.14
C ARG A 187 -7.71 1.36 3.47
N VAL A 188 -7.82 2.70 3.43
CA VAL A 188 -7.87 3.58 4.62
C VAL A 188 -9.12 4.44 4.65
N LEU A 189 -9.43 5.14 3.55
CA LEU A 189 -10.67 5.92 3.42
C LEU A 189 -11.62 5.29 2.41
N ARG A 190 -11.07 4.72 1.35
CA ARG A 190 -11.80 4.17 0.21
C ARG A 190 -11.07 2.95 -0.31
N ASP A 191 -11.79 2.13 -1.05
CA ASP A 191 -11.25 0.94 -1.68
C ASP A 191 -12.02 0.69 -2.98
N TRP A 192 -11.35 0.89 -4.10
CA TRP A 192 -12.01 0.75 -5.39
C TRP A 192 -12.32 -0.72 -5.68
N LEU A 193 -11.44 -1.67 -5.32
CA LEU A 193 -11.70 -3.10 -5.52
C LEU A 193 -12.86 -3.59 -4.65
N GLY A 194 -13.02 -3.01 -3.46
CA GLY A 194 -14.15 -3.27 -2.57
C GLY A 194 -15.44 -2.50 -2.90
N GLU A 195 -15.50 -1.76 -4.02
CA GLU A 195 -16.64 -0.91 -4.42
C GLU A 195 -16.95 0.24 -3.43
N GLN A 196 -16.02 0.56 -2.53
CA GLN A 196 -16.17 1.54 -1.45
C GLN A 196 -15.65 2.92 -1.88
N MET A 197 -16.26 3.49 -2.92
CA MET A 197 -15.88 4.78 -3.52
C MET A 197 -16.78 5.96 -3.12
N ASN A 198 -17.67 5.76 -2.14
CA ASN A 198 -18.70 6.71 -1.72
C ASN A 198 -18.20 7.91 -0.87
N GLN A 199 -16.89 8.06 -0.68
CA GLN A 199 -16.30 9.16 0.10
C GLN A 199 -15.35 9.97 -0.79
N ASN A 200 -14.95 11.18 -0.36
CA ASN A 200 -13.82 11.86 -0.96
C ASN A 200 -12.49 11.30 -0.40
N PRO A 201 -11.36 11.46 -1.12
CA PRO A 201 -10.06 10.94 -0.70
C PRO A 201 -9.30 11.83 0.29
N PHE A 202 -9.85 12.99 0.68
CA PHE A 202 -9.16 13.98 1.52
C PHE A 202 -9.59 13.90 2.99
N ASP A 203 -10.87 13.62 3.22
CA ASP A 203 -11.45 13.36 4.52
C ASP A 203 -12.62 12.38 4.43
N GLY A 204 -12.83 11.63 5.50
CA GLY A 204 -13.87 10.61 5.53
C GLY A 204 -13.85 9.76 6.79
N LYS A 205 -14.82 8.87 6.87
CA LYS A 205 -14.83 7.79 7.85
C LYS A 205 -13.73 6.79 7.47
N LEU A 206 -12.86 6.50 8.43
CA LEU A 206 -11.86 5.47 8.29
C LEU A 206 -12.53 4.13 7.95
N LEU A 207 -12.07 3.54 6.86
CA LEU A 207 -12.51 2.27 6.34
C LEU A 207 -11.87 1.15 7.16
N ALA A 208 -12.57 0.74 8.22
CA ALA A 208 -12.12 -0.36 9.07
C ALA A 208 -12.79 -1.70 8.72
N VAL A 209 -13.73 -1.71 7.79
CA VAL A 209 -14.55 -2.88 7.45
C VAL A 209 -14.52 -3.06 5.94
N PHE A 210 -13.62 -3.93 5.48
CA PHE A 210 -13.56 -4.39 4.11
C PHE A 210 -12.97 -5.81 4.08
N SER A 211 -13.13 -6.50 2.95
CA SER A 211 -12.52 -7.80 2.70
C SER A 211 -11.75 -7.75 1.38
N GLU A 212 -10.59 -8.39 1.34
CA GLU A 212 -9.87 -8.65 0.08
C GLU A 212 -10.52 -9.77 -0.74
N ARG A 213 -11.54 -10.46 -0.20
CA ARG A 213 -12.23 -11.59 -0.83
C ARG A 213 -13.49 -11.19 -1.58
N LEU A 214 -13.78 -11.94 -2.64
CA LEU A 214 -15.00 -11.87 -3.46
C LEU A 214 -16.30 -12.12 -2.67
N PHE A 215 -16.21 -12.84 -1.54
CA PHE A 215 -17.31 -13.05 -0.62
C PHE A 215 -16.77 -13.10 0.81
N TYR A 216 -17.49 -12.49 1.74
CA TYR A 216 -17.19 -12.56 3.15
C TYR A 216 -18.47 -12.68 3.96
N ASN A 217 -18.43 -13.49 5.00
CA ASN A 217 -19.48 -13.49 6.01
C ASN A 217 -19.29 -12.24 6.90
N LYS A 218 -20.36 -11.51 7.20
CA LYS A 218 -20.31 -10.32 8.09
C LYS A 218 -19.64 -10.64 9.44
N THR A 219 -19.83 -11.85 9.97
CA THR A 219 -19.21 -12.29 11.23
C THR A 219 -17.68 -12.36 11.15
N TRP A 220 -17.10 -12.52 9.95
CA TRP A 220 -15.65 -12.60 9.74
C TRP A 220 -15.00 -11.23 9.73
N LEU A 221 -15.75 -10.18 9.38
CA LEU A 221 -15.23 -8.82 9.30
C LEU A 221 -14.76 -8.30 10.66
N LYS A 222 -15.32 -8.82 11.77
CA LYS A 222 -14.95 -8.42 13.14
C LYS A 222 -14.81 -6.89 13.23
N GLU A 223 -15.92 -6.19 12.94
CA GLU A 223 -15.93 -4.75 12.70
C GLU A 223 -15.33 -3.94 13.87
N ASN A 224 -15.46 -4.45 15.09
CA ASN A 224 -14.88 -3.89 16.31
C ASN A 224 -13.35 -3.83 16.30
N ILE A 225 -12.67 -4.73 15.56
CA ILE A 225 -11.21 -4.79 15.43
C ILE A 225 -10.78 -4.13 14.13
N GLY A 226 -11.42 -4.52 13.03
CA GLY A 226 -11.22 -3.93 11.72
C GLY A 226 -9.96 -4.38 10.98
N TRP A 227 -9.91 -3.99 9.71
CA TRP A 227 -9.02 -4.52 8.69
C TRP A 227 -8.03 -3.47 8.18
N HIS A 228 -6.83 -3.94 7.83
CA HIS A 228 -5.71 -3.22 7.24
C HIS A 228 -5.38 -1.89 7.93
N GLU A 229 -4.73 -0.99 7.21
CA GLU A 229 -4.30 0.31 7.70
C GLU A 229 -5.50 1.17 8.15
N GLY A 230 -6.68 1.07 7.54
CA GLY A 230 -7.87 1.79 7.99
C GLY A 230 -8.34 1.39 9.39
N GLY A 231 -8.31 0.09 9.72
CA GLY A 231 -8.56 -0.43 11.07
C GLY A 231 -7.54 0.08 12.08
N ARG A 232 -6.25 0.03 11.74
CA ARG A 232 -5.17 0.50 12.61
C ARG A 232 -5.17 2.01 12.81
N ALA A 233 -5.53 2.78 11.78
CA ALA A 233 -5.72 4.23 11.87
C ALA A 233 -6.84 4.57 12.86
N ARG A 234 -7.90 3.76 12.88
CA ARG A 234 -9.01 3.92 13.83
C ARG A 234 -8.55 3.63 15.25
N ASP A 235 -7.74 2.60 15.45
CA ASP A 235 -7.17 2.26 16.77
C ASP A 235 -6.29 3.42 17.30
N ILE A 236 -5.43 3.99 16.45
CA ILE A 236 -4.63 5.17 16.79
C ILE A 236 -5.52 6.36 17.14
N LYS A 237 -6.50 6.70 16.29
CA LYS A 237 -7.43 7.80 16.52
C LYS A 237 -8.19 7.63 17.83
N LYS A 238 -8.69 6.42 18.12
CA LYS A 238 -9.43 6.11 19.35
C LYS A 238 -8.54 6.27 20.59
N ALA A 239 -7.29 5.78 20.54
CA ALA A 239 -6.37 5.84 21.66
C ALA A 239 -5.84 7.26 21.93
N THR A 240 -5.54 8.02 20.89
CA THR A 240 -4.74 9.26 21.00
C THR A 240 -5.53 10.54 20.71
N GLY A 241 -6.65 10.45 20.01
CA GLY A 241 -7.41 11.61 19.50
C GLY A 241 -6.82 12.25 18.23
N ILE A 242 -5.73 11.72 17.67
CA ILE A 242 -5.14 12.23 16.41
C ILE A 242 -6.17 12.15 15.28
N LYS A 243 -6.25 13.22 14.49
CA LYS A 243 -6.96 13.22 13.19
C LYS A 243 -5.95 12.89 12.09
N PRO A 244 -6.01 11.70 11.47
CA PRO A 244 -5.08 11.33 10.41
C PRO A 244 -5.27 12.22 9.18
N GLN A 245 -4.18 12.44 8.44
CA GLN A 245 -4.19 13.12 7.14
C GLN A 245 -3.86 12.11 6.05
N THR A 246 -4.52 12.19 4.90
CA THR A 246 -4.16 11.35 3.75
C THR A 246 -3.15 12.01 2.83
N ALA A 247 -2.37 11.18 2.16
CA ALA A 247 -1.54 11.56 1.02
C ALA A 247 -2.32 11.29 -0.27
N THR A 248 -2.95 12.32 -0.82
CA THR A 248 -3.83 12.22 -2.00
C THR A 248 -3.19 12.94 -3.18
N GLY A 249 -3.30 12.38 -4.38
CA GLY A 249 -2.84 13.07 -5.59
C GLY A 249 -1.31 13.08 -5.75
N THR A 250 -0.65 11.95 -5.49
CA THR A 250 0.80 11.79 -5.69
C THR A 250 1.13 11.76 -7.17
N ILE A 251 2.02 12.64 -7.62
CA ILE A 251 2.55 12.61 -8.99
C ILE A 251 3.42 11.38 -9.19
N ILE A 252 3.30 10.75 -10.35
CA ILE A 252 4.17 9.66 -10.81
C ILE A 252 4.72 9.99 -12.19
N ALA A 253 5.92 9.50 -12.49
CA ALA A 253 6.54 9.64 -13.80
C ALA A 253 7.04 8.30 -14.34
N LYS A 254 6.95 8.12 -15.65
CA LYS A 254 7.38 6.92 -16.36
C LYS A 254 8.86 7.01 -16.74
N HIS A 255 9.64 5.99 -16.44
CA HIS A 255 11.03 5.85 -16.84
C HIS A 255 11.33 4.39 -17.20
N LYS A 256 11.83 4.16 -18.42
CA LYS A 256 12.15 2.82 -18.95
C LYS A 256 11.02 1.80 -18.73
N GLY A 257 9.78 2.20 -19.05
CA GLY A 257 8.59 1.36 -18.93
C GLY A 257 7.99 1.22 -17.52
N LYS A 258 8.69 1.68 -16.47
CA LYS A 258 8.25 1.62 -15.06
C LYS A 258 7.77 2.97 -14.57
N TRP A 259 6.94 2.99 -13.52
CA TRP A 259 6.44 4.21 -12.90
C TRP A 259 7.15 4.47 -11.58
N TYR A 260 7.38 5.73 -11.23
CA TYR A 260 8.06 6.14 -10.00
C TYR A 260 7.34 7.31 -9.35
N ALA A 261 7.34 7.36 -8.02
CA ALA A 261 6.93 8.52 -7.23
C ALA A 261 8.15 9.32 -6.73
N PRO A 262 7.99 10.64 -6.50
CA PRO A 262 9.08 11.52 -6.14
C PRO A 262 9.34 11.63 -4.63
N ASP A 263 10.55 12.06 -4.29
CA ASP A 263 10.89 12.63 -2.99
C ASP A 263 10.39 14.10 -2.85
N GLU A 264 10.72 14.77 -1.75
CA GLU A 264 10.32 16.16 -1.51
C GLU A 264 10.94 17.19 -2.47
N LYS A 265 11.98 16.79 -3.22
CA LYS A 265 12.71 17.63 -4.16
C LYS A 265 12.27 17.40 -5.61
N GLY A 266 11.30 16.51 -5.85
CA GLY A 266 10.84 16.15 -7.19
C GLY A 266 11.77 15.16 -7.91
N ILE A 267 12.64 14.44 -7.20
CA ILE A 267 13.45 13.36 -7.77
C ILE A 267 12.65 12.07 -7.66
N PHE A 268 12.42 11.39 -8.77
CA PHE A 268 11.60 10.18 -8.87
C PHE A 268 12.40 8.94 -8.45
N ARG A 269 12.15 8.44 -7.23
CA ARG A 269 12.99 7.39 -6.62
C ARG A 269 12.29 6.07 -6.35
N PHE A 270 10.98 6.12 -6.16
CA PHE A 270 10.24 5.03 -5.54
C PHE A 270 9.35 4.39 -6.58
N GLU A 271 9.76 3.22 -7.09
CA GLU A 271 8.99 2.47 -8.07
C GLU A 271 7.55 2.23 -7.60
N ILE A 272 6.62 2.38 -8.52
CA ILE A 272 5.19 2.19 -8.37
C ILE A 272 4.81 0.93 -9.16
N PRO A 273 4.31 -0.12 -8.50
CA PRO A 273 3.84 -1.32 -9.19
C PRO A 273 2.80 -0.99 -10.25
N LEU A 274 2.85 -1.71 -11.38
CA LEU A 274 2.00 -1.43 -12.54
C LEU A 274 0.51 -1.52 -12.20
N ASP A 275 0.11 -2.46 -11.34
CA ASP A 275 -1.28 -2.60 -10.90
C ASP A 275 -1.78 -1.33 -10.20
N LYS A 276 -0.92 -0.63 -9.45
CA LYS A 276 -1.25 0.64 -8.76
C LYS A 276 -1.28 1.83 -9.71
N ALA A 277 -0.33 1.92 -10.63
CA ALA A 277 -0.40 2.93 -11.69
C ALA A 277 -1.66 2.77 -12.54
N SER A 278 -2.13 1.52 -12.72
CA SER A 278 -3.31 1.13 -13.51
C SER A 278 -4.64 1.29 -12.78
N TYR A 279 -4.67 1.92 -11.60
CA TYR A 279 -5.93 2.21 -10.93
C TYR A 279 -6.83 3.05 -11.84
N PRO A 280 -8.13 2.69 -11.96
CA PRO A 280 -9.08 3.45 -12.77
C PRO A 280 -9.38 4.84 -12.20
N THR A 281 -8.78 5.22 -11.06
CA THR A 281 -8.78 6.59 -10.52
C THR A 281 -7.46 7.33 -10.73
N THR A 282 -6.45 6.76 -11.40
CA THR A 282 -5.24 7.51 -11.78
C THR A 282 -5.56 8.56 -12.83
N ARG A 283 -5.07 9.79 -12.67
CA ARG A 283 -5.23 10.88 -13.64
C ARG A 283 -3.96 11.05 -14.44
N PHE A 284 -4.01 10.99 -15.76
CA PHE A 284 -2.84 11.21 -16.60
C PHE A 284 -2.78 12.66 -17.06
N LEU A 285 -1.75 13.37 -16.61
CA LEU A 285 -1.47 14.72 -17.07
C LEU A 285 -0.81 14.64 -18.44
N THR A 286 0.09 13.68 -18.67
CA THR A 286 0.62 13.33 -20.00
C THR A 286 0.75 11.81 -20.08
N LYS A 287 1.14 11.27 -21.24
CA LYS A 287 1.46 9.83 -21.39
C LYS A 287 2.53 9.33 -20.40
N ASN A 288 3.43 10.19 -19.94
CA ASN A 288 4.54 9.83 -19.05
C ASN A 288 4.40 10.41 -17.63
N ILE A 289 3.33 11.16 -17.34
CA ILE A 289 3.10 11.76 -16.03
C ILE A 289 1.66 11.50 -15.59
N GLY A 290 1.54 10.80 -14.46
CA GLY A 290 0.27 10.51 -13.80
C GLY A 290 0.15 11.19 -12.44
N MET A 291 -1.04 11.16 -11.89
CA MET A 291 -1.39 11.55 -10.53
C MET A 291 -2.28 10.45 -9.94
N ILE A 292 -1.76 9.77 -8.92
CA ILE A 292 -2.50 8.75 -8.18
C ILE A 292 -3.30 9.44 -7.08
N VAL A 293 -4.63 9.39 -7.21
CA VAL A 293 -5.56 9.92 -6.21
C VAL A 293 -5.62 8.96 -5.01
N ASP A 294 -5.93 7.68 -5.27
CA ASP A 294 -6.01 6.64 -4.25
C ASP A 294 -4.64 6.00 -4.04
N THR A 295 -3.77 6.68 -3.27
CA THR A 295 -2.43 6.17 -2.97
C THR A 295 -2.48 4.86 -2.20
N HIS A 296 -1.55 3.95 -2.51
CA HIS A 296 -1.41 2.65 -1.87
C HIS A 296 0.06 2.29 -1.64
N GLY A 297 0.51 2.42 -0.39
CA GLY A 297 1.84 2.08 0.09
C GLY A 297 2.82 3.24 0.22
N ILE A 298 3.77 3.11 1.15
CA ILE A 298 4.66 4.19 1.63
C ILE A 298 5.43 4.90 0.51
N ASN A 299 5.74 4.21 -0.59
CA ASN A 299 6.39 4.78 -1.78
C ASN A 299 5.63 5.96 -2.39
N MET A 300 4.31 6.05 -2.20
CA MET A 300 3.50 7.15 -2.70
C MET A 300 3.33 8.30 -1.70
N LEU A 301 3.84 8.17 -0.47
CA LEU A 301 3.55 9.12 0.62
C LEU A 301 4.69 10.10 0.86
N VAL A 302 5.90 9.83 0.33
CA VAL A 302 7.15 10.48 0.75
C VAL A 302 7.08 12.01 0.67
N GLU A 303 6.79 12.56 -0.52
CA GLU A 303 6.70 14.01 -0.73
C GLU A 303 5.69 14.65 0.24
N GLN A 304 4.50 14.07 0.33
CA GLN A 304 3.40 14.61 1.13
C GLN A 304 3.68 14.51 2.62
N ALA A 305 4.27 13.40 3.08
CA ALA A 305 4.63 13.21 4.48
C ALA A 305 5.64 14.27 4.95
N ILE A 306 6.64 14.60 4.12
CA ILE A 306 7.62 15.65 4.42
C ILE A 306 6.94 17.02 4.39
N ARG A 307 6.18 17.33 3.32
CA ARG A 307 5.50 18.62 3.17
C ARG A 307 4.48 18.89 4.27
N LYS A 308 3.75 17.88 4.72
CA LYS A 308 2.76 17.93 5.83
C LYS A 308 3.41 17.82 7.21
N ASN A 309 4.74 17.80 7.30
CA ASN A 309 5.51 17.64 8.54
C ASN A 309 4.99 16.49 9.41
N ALA A 310 4.75 15.33 8.79
CA ALA A 310 4.36 14.12 9.50
C ALA A 310 5.40 13.77 10.56
N THR A 311 5.00 13.22 11.70
CA THR A 311 5.92 12.53 12.63
C THR A 311 5.82 11.02 12.45
N ILE A 312 4.64 10.55 12.04
CA ILE A 312 4.33 9.14 11.75
C ILE A 312 3.82 9.02 10.32
N VAL A 313 4.29 8.00 9.60
CA VAL A 313 3.76 7.61 8.29
C VAL A 313 3.32 6.16 8.36
N MET A 314 2.11 5.86 7.89
CA MET A 314 1.57 4.51 7.91
C MET A 314 0.95 4.16 6.56
N GLY A 315 1.26 2.96 6.09
CA GLY A 315 0.87 2.47 4.79
C GLY A 315 1.43 1.08 4.51
N CYS A 316 1.03 0.54 3.37
CA CYS A 316 1.46 -0.75 2.89
C CYS A 316 2.97 -0.76 2.53
N CYS A 317 3.61 -1.91 2.78
CA CYS A 317 5.05 -2.16 2.63
C CYS A 317 5.36 -3.49 1.92
N ASP A 318 4.43 -3.97 1.08
CA ASP A 318 4.50 -5.23 0.33
C ASP A 318 5.36 -5.21 -0.95
N HIS A 319 6.21 -4.18 -1.16
CA HIS A 319 7.05 -4.04 -2.36
C HIS A 319 8.42 -3.47 -1.98
N PRO A 320 9.53 -3.88 -2.63
CA PRO A 320 10.88 -3.38 -2.32
C PRO A 320 10.99 -1.86 -2.32
N ALA A 321 10.37 -1.19 -3.30
CA ALA A 321 10.36 0.28 -3.36
C ALA A 321 9.59 0.95 -2.21
N LYS A 322 8.61 0.26 -1.60
CA LYS A 322 7.93 0.75 -0.39
C LYS A 322 8.87 0.72 0.82
N ILE A 323 9.72 -0.29 0.91
CA ILE A 323 10.76 -0.38 1.95
C ILE A 323 11.86 0.67 1.73
N LYS A 324 12.27 0.92 0.48
CA LYS A 324 13.17 2.04 0.13
C LYS A 324 12.60 3.38 0.62
N ALA A 325 11.31 3.62 0.36
CA ALA A 325 10.62 4.82 0.80
C ALA A 325 10.49 4.92 2.32
N ALA A 326 10.18 3.81 3.00
CA ALA A 326 10.14 3.74 4.47
C ALA A 326 11.50 4.08 5.08
N LYS A 327 12.60 3.52 4.53
CA LYS A 327 13.97 3.86 4.97
C LYS A 327 14.28 5.34 4.72
N TYR A 328 13.95 5.87 3.55
CA TYR A 328 14.16 7.27 3.23
C TYR A 328 13.45 8.21 4.23
N LEU A 329 12.19 7.92 4.57
CA LEU A 329 11.45 8.69 5.57
C LEU A 329 12.01 8.51 6.98
N SER A 330 12.48 7.31 7.33
CA SER A 330 13.18 7.04 8.59
C SER A 330 14.44 7.88 8.72
N ASP A 331 15.24 8.02 7.65
CA ASP A 331 16.44 8.85 7.63
C ASP A 331 16.13 10.34 7.79
N LYS A 332 14.91 10.74 7.47
CA LYS A 332 14.34 12.07 7.73
C LYS A 332 13.69 12.18 9.10
N GLY A 333 13.96 11.23 9.99
CA GLY A 333 13.52 11.21 11.38
C GLY A 333 12.05 10.82 11.59
N LYS A 334 11.38 10.25 10.59
CA LYS A 334 9.96 9.86 10.70
C LYS A 334 9.83 8.43 11.21
N LYS A 335 8.78 8.15 11.99
CA LYS A 335 8.48 6.79 12.43
C LYS A 335 7.51 6.14 11.42
N ILE A 336 7.78 4.91 10.99
CA ILE A 336 7.04 4.24 9.91
C ILE A 336 6.35 2.99 10.43
N LEU A 337 5.06 2.84 10.12
CA LEU A 337 4.27 1.65 10.43
C LEU A 337 3.91 0.92 9.13
N CYS A 338 4.41 -0.32 9.00
CA CYS A 338 4.21 -1.20 7.86
C CYS A 338 3.31 -2.39 8.25
N PHE A 339 1.98 -2.23 8.25
CA PHE A 339 1.10 -3.32 8.70
C PHE A 339 0.97 -4.47 7.70
N THR A 340 1.03 -4.15 6.41
CA THR A 340 1.06 -5.12 5.32
C THR A 340 2.47 -5.17 4.73
N ASP A 341 3.31 -6.06 5.27
CA ASP A 341 4.70 -6.23 4.84
C ASP A 341 4.92 -7.54 4.03
N LEU A 342 5.96 -7.55 3.21
CA LEU A 342 6.49 -8.76 2.57
C LEU A 342 8.01 -8.68 2.43
N TYR A 343 8.50 -7.46 2.22
CA TYR A 343 9.90 -7.18 1.91
C TYR A 343 10.63 -6.47 3.05
N LEU A 344 10.06 -6.38 4.26
CA LEU A 344 10.70 -5.61 5.35
C LEU A 344 12.10 -6.13 5.70
N TYR A 345 12.40 -7.39 5.41
CA TYR A 345 13.75 -7.96 5.49
C TYR A 345 14.81 -7.11 4.75
N LYS A 346 14.45 -6.37 3.69
CA LYS A 346 15.38 -5.47 2.98
C LYS A 346 15.87 -4.30 3.85
N ALA A 347 15.15 -3.96 4.92
CA ALA A 347 15.57 -2.96 5.89
C ALA A 347 16.43 -3.52 7.04
N LEU A 348 16.76 -4.83 7.03
CA LEU A 348 17.61 -5.42 8.08
C LEU A 348 18.97 -4.73 8.15
N GLY A 349 19.40 -4.37 9.37
CA GLY A 349 20.72 -3.76 9.63
C GLY A 349 20.83 -2.28 9.27
N HIS A 350 19.71 -1.62 8.96
CA HIS A 350 19.67 -0.20 8.61
C HIS A 350 19.40 0.74 9.79
N ASN A 351 19.17 0.21 11.00
CA ASN A 351 18.79 0.96 12.20
C ASN A 351 17.64 1.96 11.94
N ALA A 352 16.60 1.49 11.25
CA ALA A 352 15.51 2.32 10.76
C ALA A 352 14.35 2.36 11.75
N LYS A 353 13.68 3.51 11.89
CA LYS A 353 12.49 3.69 12.74
C LYS A 353 11.24 3.12 12.05
N ILE A 354 11.28 1.83 11.73
CA ILE A 354 10.27 1.09 10.99
C ILE A 354 9.86 -0.13 11.82
N VAL A 355 8.57 -0.42 11.87
CA VAL A 355 8.05 -1.69 12.39
C VAL A 355 7.12 -2.33 11.35
N GLY A 356 7.26 -3.63 11.12
CA GLY A 356 6.36 -4.43 10.33
C GLY A 356 5.36 -5.14 11.22
N SER A 357 4.12 -5.31 10.72
CA SER A 357 3.03 -6.03 11.40
C SER A 357 3.08 -5.97 12.94
N PRO A 358 3.26 -4.78 13.55
CA PRO A 358 3.66 -4.70 14.95
C PRO A 358 2.53 -5.17 15.86
N VAL A 359 2.91 -5.81 16.97
CA VAL A 359 2.01 -5.90 18.13
C VAL A 359 1.78 -4.51 18.71
N PHE A 360 0.66 -4.29 19.40
CA PHE A 360 0.42 -3.00 20.02
C PHE A 360 -0.42 -3.06 21.29
N THR A 361 -0.17 -2.09 22.16
CA THR A 361 -0.92 -1.86 23.38
C THR A 361 -1.33 -0.40 23.49
N THR A 362 -2.40 -0.14 24.24
CA THR A 362 -2.90 1.21 24.48
C THR A 362 -2.89 1.52 25.97
N LYS A 363 -2.30 2.64 26.37
CA LYS A 363 -2.19 3.08 27.77
C LYS A 363 -2.17 4.60 27.84
N ASN A 364 -2.90 5.22 28.77
CA ASN A 364 -2.81 6.66 29.07
C ASN A 364 -2.89 7.59 27.84
N LYS A 365 -3.88 7.39 26.96
CA LYS A 365 -4.04 8.15 25.70
C LYS A 365 -2.86 8.04 24.72
N THR A 366 -2.08 6.98 24.85
CA THR A 366 -0.99 6.62 23.94
C THR A 366 -1.24 5.23 23.37
N ILE A 367 -0.70 4.99 22.18
CA ILE A 367 -0.61 3.67 21.58
C ILE A 367 0.87 3.36 21.31
N ILE A 368 1.29 2.16 21.69
CA ILE A 368 2.67 1.69 21.58
C ILE A 368 2.67 0.54 20.60
N PHE A 369 3.41 0.69 19.50
CA PHE A 369 3.66 -0.36 18.52
C PHE A 369 5.04 -0.99 18.76
N GLY A 370 5.09 -2.32 18.72
CA GLY A 370 6.28 -3.14 18.95
C GLY A 370 6.54 -3.43 20.43
N ASN A 371 7.83 -3.53 20.80
CA ASN A 371 8.28 -3.88 22.15
C ASN A 371 7.77 -5.25 22.66
N SER A 372 7.91 -6.28 21.84
CA SER A 372 7.68 -7.68 22.24
C SER A 372 8.87 -8.53 21.83
N PRO A 373 9.94 -8.53 22.65
CA PRO A 373 11.20 -9.14 22.28
C PRO A 373 11.16 -10.67 22.36
N ILE A 374 11.83 -11.33 21.41
CA ILE A 374 12.16 -12.76 21.46
C ILE A 374 13.67 -12.93 21.29
N GLU A 375 14.28 -13.71 22.19
CA GLU A 375 15.68 -14.15 22.06
C GLU A 375 15.77 -15.36 21.13
N LEU A 376 16.71 -15.31 20.18
CA LEU A 376 17.11 -16.45 19.37
C LEU A 376 18.60 -16.77 19.58
N ARG A 377 18.93 -18.06 19.60
CA ARG A 377 20.31 -18.55 19.76
C ARG A 377 20.83 -19.16 18.47
N LYS A 378 22.17 -19.19 18.32
CA LYS A 378 22.80 -19.91 17.22
C LYS A 378 22.30 -21.35 17.17
N ASN A 379 22.02 -21.83 15.97
CA ASN A 379 21.53 -23.17 15.67
C ASN A 379 20.15 -23.52 16.26
N GLN A 380 19.42 -22.55 16.81
CA GLN A 380 18.04 -22.77 17.25
C GLN A 380 17.15 -23.15 16.05
N LYS A 381 16.29 -24.15 16.26
CA LYS A 381 15.30 -24.55 15.26
C LYS A 381 14.16 -23.53 15.20
N ILE A 382 13.74 -23.19 13.99
CA ILE A 382 12.60 -22.34 13.75
C ILE A 382 11.81 -22.86 12.55
N ILE A 383 10.50 -22.99 12.71
CA ILE A 383 9.61 -23.27 11.58
C ILE A 383 9.21 -21.95 10.94
N VAL A 384 9.32 -21.86 9.61
CA VAL A 384 8.88 -20.68 8.85
C VAL A 384 7.87 -21.08 7.79
N SER A 385 6.79 -20.32 7.65
CA SER A 385 5.89 -20.50 6.51
C SER A 385 6.59 -20.11 5.20
N LYS A 386 6.26 -20.79 4.11
CA LYS A 386 6.75 -20.48 2.76
C LYS A 386 5.68 -20.82 1.74
N ALA A 387 5.25 -19.87 0.92
CA ALA A 387 4.25 -20.10 -0.11
C ALA A 387 4.83 -20.67 -1.40
N LYS A 388 4.10 -21.59 -2.04
CA LYS A 388 4.24 -21.92 -3.45
C LYS A 388 3.47 -20.89 -4.27
N ILE A 389 4.20 -20.09 -5.04
CA ILE A 389 3.62 -19.07 -5.91
C ILE A 389 2.99 -19.76 -7.13
N GLY A 390 1.78 -19.35 -7.54
CA GLY A 390 1.26 -19.68 -8.87
C GLY A 390 -0.23 -19.98 -8.98
N LYS A 391 -0.96 -20.24 -7.88
CA LYS A 391 -2.38 -20.63 -7.96
C LYS A 391 -3.35 -19.72 -7.21
N THR A 392 -3.01 -19.29 -6.00
CA THR A 392 -3.92 -18.53 -5.13
C THR A 392 -3.41 -17.09 -4.93
N TYR A 393 -4.24 -16.10 -5.23
CA TYR A 393 -3.92 -14.69 -5.00
C TYR A 393 -3.65 -14.42 -3.51
N ALA A 394 -2.69 -13.55 -3.20
CA ALA A 394 -2.23 -13.18 -1.86
C ALA A 394 -1.61 -14.31 -1.01
N ILE A 395 -1.48 -15.55 -1.51
CA ILE A 395 -0.81 -16.63 -0.76
C ILE A 395 0.68 -16.33 -0.54
N TRP A 396 1.30 -15.56 -1.44
CA TRP A 396 2.73 -15.22 -1.37
C TRP A 396 3.13 -14.46 -0.11
N TYR A 397 2.18 -13.84 0.62
CA TYR A 397 2.48 -13.21 1.91
C TYR A 397 2.98 -14.19 2.97
N TYR A 398 2.67 -15.50 2.86
CA TYR A 398 3.29 -16.52 3.70
C TYR A 398 4.79 -16.71 3.43
N ASN A 399 5.39 -16.06 2.40
CA ASN A 399 6.83 -16.04 2.19
C ASN A 399 7.58 -15.02 3.06
N ALA A 400 6.91 -14.04 3.64
CA ALA A 400 7.57 -12.98 4.42
C ALA A 400 8.48 -13.55 5.54
N PRO A 401 8.03 -14.53 6.36
CA PRO A 401 8.89 -15.16 7.36
C PRO A 401 10.12 -15.84 6.76
N TYR A 402 9.95 -16.59 5.67
CA TYR A 402 11.06 -17.29 5.01
C TYR A 402 12.11 -16.32 4.49
N PHE A 403 11.72 -15.24 3.81
CA PHE A 403 12.69 -14.25 3.31
C PHE A 403 13.42 -13.54 4.46
N TYR A 404 12.70 -13.16 5.50
CA TYR A 404 13.27 -12.52 6.68
C TYR A 404 14.33 -13.39 7.36
N PHE A 405 13.99 -14.64 7.70
CA PHE A 405 14.94 -15.54 8.35
C PHE A 405 16.06 -16.01 7.43
N LYS A 406 15.81 -16.14 6.12
CA LYS A 406 16.86 -16.46 5.15
C LYS A 406 17.97 -15.40 5.14
N GLU A 407 17.61 -14.12 5.23
CA GLU A 407 18.60 -13.02 5.27
C GLU A 407 19.35 -12.97 6.61
N ILE A 408 18.66 -13.20 7.74
CA ILE A 408 19.33 -13.33 9.05
C ILE A 408 20.35 -14.47 9.02
N ASN A 409 19.98 -15.62 8.45
CA ASN A 409 20.80 -16.82 8.42
C ASN A 409 22.13 -16.66 7.68
N LYS A 410 22.27 -15.64 6.82
CA LYS A 410 23.54 -15.33 6.16
C LYS A 410 24.62 -14.87 7.13
N THR A 411 24.23 -14.33 8.29
CA THR A 411 25.18 -13.79 9.28
C THR A 411 24.98 -14.32 10.70
N PHE A 412 23.84 -14.96 10.99
CA PHE A 412 23.56 -15.61 12.27
C PHE A 412 22.92 -17.00 12.02
N PRO A 413 23.65 -18.11 12.23
CA PRO A 413 23.19 -19.43 11.83
C PRO A 413 21.98 -19.88 12.68
N LEU A 414 20.88 -20.21 12.01
CA LEU A 414 19.63 -20.76 12.53
C LEU A 414 19.31 -22.06 11.76
N LYS A 415 18.61 -23.00 12.42
CA LYS A 415 18.09 -24.20 11.74
C LYS A 415 16.68 -23.90 11.22
N ILE A 416 16.60 -23.29 10.04
CA ILE A 416 15.33 -22.88 9.41
C ILE A 416 14.65 -24.09 8.75
N ILE A 417 13.42 -24.38 9.16
CA ILE A 417 12.58 -25.45 8.61
C ILE A 417 11.42 -24.82 7.83
N PRO A 418 11.54 -24.68 6.49
CA PRO A 418 10.49 -24.08 5.68
C PRO A 418 9.33 -25.06 5.47
N MET A 419 8.12 -24.60 5.75
CA MET A 419 6.89 -25.36 5.54
C MET A 419 6.10 -24.75 4.40
N SER A 420 5.99 -25.51 3.32
CA SER A 420 5.33 -25.11 2.08
C SER A 420 3.83 -24.91 2.28
N MET A 421 3.25 -23.80 1.82
CA MET A 421 1.82 -23.47 1.75
C MET A 421 1.44 -23.31 0.28
N ASP A 422 0.44 -24.04 -0.21
CA ASP A 422 -0.09 -23.82 -1.57
C ASP A 422 -1.53 -23.30 -1.58
N ASP A 423 -2.17 -23.25 -0.41
CA ASP A 423 -3.49 -22.64 -0.22
C ASP A 423 -3.67 -22.08 1.21
N PHE A 424 -4.76 -21.36 1.44
CA PHE A 424 -5.19 -20.92 2.78
C PHE A 424 -5.63 -22.10 3.66
N ASN A 425 -5.74 -21.88 4.98
CA ASN A 425 -6.17 -22.89 5.97
C ASN A 425 -5.26 -24.14 6.03
N GLN A 426 -3.96 -23.93 5.84
CA GLN A 426 -2.96 -25.00 5.88
C GLN A 426 -1.96 -24.84 7.03
N THR A 427 -2.13 -23.85 7.90
CA THR A 427 -1.18 -23.55 8.98
C THR A 427 -1.13 -24.64 10.05
N LYS A 428 -2.14 -25.52 10.15
CA LYS A 428 -2.11 -26.73 11.01
C LYS A 428 -0.81 -27.53 10.88
N LYS A 429 -0.28 -27.68 9.66
CA LYS A 429 0.97 -28.44 9.43
C LYS A 429 2.21 -27.81 10.06
N LEU A 430 2.22 -26.49 10.26
CA LEU A 430 3.30 -25.80 10.99
C LEU A 430 3.35 -26.31 12.43
N TYR A 431 2.20 -26.31 13.09
CA TYR A 431 2.07 -26.69 14.50
C TYR A 431 2.24 -28.19 14.70
N ASP A 432 1.72 -29.02 13.80
CA ASP A 432 1.95 -30.48 13.86
C ASP A 432 3.44 -30.81 13.71
N ARG A 433 4.14 -30.11 12.81
CA ARG A 433 5.59 -30.27 12.66
C ARG A 433 6.34 -29.78 13.89
N ALA A 434 5.92 -28.65 14.48
CA ALA A 434 6.51 -28.11 15.70
C ALA A 434 6.43 -29.10 16.86
N ARG A 435 5.25 -29.71 17.07
CA ARG A 435 5.04 -30.77 18.07
C ARG A 435 5.92 -31.99 17.81
N LYS A 436 5.95 -32.48 16.56
CA LYS A 436 6.75 -33.66 16.19
C LYS A 436 8.25 -33.46 16.42
N GLU A 437 8.75 -32.25 16.23
CA GLU A 437 10.18 -31.93 16.34
C GLU A 437 10.58 -31.25 17.65
N ASN A 438 9.63 -31.05 18.58
CA ASN A 438 9.81 -30.29 19.81
C ASN A 438 10.43 -28.89 19.56
N ILE A 439 9.79 -28.10 18.70
CA ILE A 439 10.23 -26.75 18.32
C ILE A 439 9.32 -25.71 18.95
N ASP A 440 9.89 -24.77 19.71
CA ASP A 440 9.14 -23.73 20.42
C ASP A 440 8.91 -22.44 19.62
N ILE A 441 9.45 -22.31 18.40
CA ILE A 441 9.37 -21.05 17.63
C ILE A 441 8.83 -21.30 16.23
N ILE A 442 7.74 -20.59 15.91
CA ILE A 442 7.12 -20.56 14.59
C ILE A 442 7.06 -19.11 14.10
N ALA A 443 7.45 -18.87 12.85
CA ALA A 443 7.26 -17.61 12.18
C ALA A 443 6.26 -17.79 11.03
N THR A 444 5.14 -17.06 11.07
CA THR A 444 4.03 -17.24 10.13
C THR A 444 3.18 -15.99 9.98
N ARG A 445 2.33 -15.99 8.96
CA ARG A 445 1.19 -15.10 8.84
C ARG A 445 -0.05 -15.72 9.51
N ILE A 446 -0.85 -14.89 10.17
CA ILE A 446 -2.18 -15.19 10.69
C ILE A 446 -3.18 -14.30 9.97
N TYR A 447 -3.92 -14.88 9.03
CA TYR A 447 -4.85 -14.17 8.16
C TYR A 447 -6.29 -14.60 8.46
N GLU A 448 -6.55 -15.91 8.47
CA GLU A 448 -7.90 -16.46 8.57
C GLU A 448 -8.24 -16.95 9.98
N LYS A 449 -9.50 -17.36 10.15
CA LYS A 449 -9.96 -17.95 11.42
C LYS A 449 -9.20 -19.25 11.73
N ASP A 450 -9.04 -20.13 10.74
CA ASP A 450 -8.30 -21.40 10.96
C ASP A 450 -6.87 -21.12 11.45
N ASP A 451 -6.15 -20.19 10.80
CA ASP A 451 -4.81 -19.81 11.25
C ASP A 451 -4.76 -19.44 12.73
N TYR A 452 -5.72 -18.62 13.16
CA TYR A 452 -5.83 -18.20 14.55
C TYR A 452 -6.17 -19.36 15.49
N GLU A 453 -7.12 -20.23 15.14
CA GLU A 453 -7.51 -21.36 16.01
C GLU A 453 -6.35 -22.36 16.18
N GLN A 454 -5.62 -22.66 15.10
CA GLN A 454 -4.46 -23.54 15.17
C GLN A 454 -3.33 -22.91 16.01
N ALA A 455 -3.05 -21.62 15.82
CA ALA A 455 -2.07 -20.87 16.60
C ALA A 455 -2.42 -20.85 18.10
N LYS A 456 -3.67 -20.50 18.41
CA LYS A 456 -4.20 -20.42 19.76
C LYS A 456 -4.12 -21.75 20.49
N LYS A 457 -4.48 -22.86 19.82
CA LYS A 457 -4.36 -24.20 20.40
C LYS A 457 -2.91 -24.50 20.77
N TRP A 458 -1.98 -24.28 19.85
CA TRP A 458 -0.56 -24.54 20.09
C TRP A 458 0.04 -23.64 21.17
N LEU A 459 -0.25 -22.34 21.18
CA LEU A 459 0.25 -21.42 22.21
C LEU A 459 -0.23 -21.76 23.63
N LYS A 460 -1.45 -22.31 23.77
CA LYS A 460 -1.99 -22.76 25.07
C LYS A 460 -1.31 -24.00 25.64
N GLU A 461 -0.69 -24.82 24.78
CA GLU A 461 -0.04 -26.07 25.20
C GLU A 461 1.21 -25.78 26.06
N ASN A 462 1.91 -24.68 25.82
CA ASN A 462 3.15 -24.35 26.53
C ASN A 462 3.45 -22.84 26.49
N LYS A 463 3.76 -22.23 27.64
CA LYS A 463 4.10 -20.79 27.77
C LYS A 463 5.41 -20.40 27.06
N ASN A 464 6.27 -21.39 26.78
CA ASN A 464 7.52 -21.19 26.05
C ASN A 464 7.31 -21.15 24.53
N HIS A 465 6.18 -21.65 24.01
CA HIS A 465 5.86 -21.52 22.60
C HIS A 465 5.76 -20.04 22.21
N LYS A 466 6.48 -19.66 21.16
CA LYS A 466 6.50 -18.32 20.60
C LYS A 466 6.11 -18.31 19.14
N ILE A 467 5.33 -17.29 18.75
CA ILE A 467 5.00 -16.99 17.36
C ILE A 467 5.58 -15.62 16.98
N ILE A 468 6.19 -15.53 15.80
CA ILE A 468 6.62 -14.26 15.21
C ILE A 468 5.69 -13.98 14.03
N LEU A 469 4.94 -12.89 14.13
CA LEU A 469 3.90 -12.52 13.18
C LEU A 469 4.46 -11.69 12.03
N PHE A 470 4.07 -12.05 10.82
CA PHE A 470 4.37 -11.31 9.59
C PHE A 470 3.06 -11.03 8.87
N HIS A 471 2.86 -9.81 8.36
CA HIS A 471 1.66 -9.45 7.60
C HIS A 471 0.33 -9.88 8.29
N SER A 472 0.25 -9.78 9.62
CA SER A 472 -0.82 -10.39 10.42
C SER A 472 -1.66 -9.37 11.17
N THR A 473 -1.04 -8.33 11.73
CA THR A 473 -1.76 -7.31 12.51
C THR A 473 -2.49 -6.29 11.64
N SER A 474 -2.45 -6.46 10.32
CA SER A 474 -3.45 -5.91 9.40
C SER A 474 -4.83 -6.57 9.57
N TYR A 475 -4.90 -7.80 10.06
CA TYR A 475 -6.12 -8.59 10.05
C TYR A 475 -6.68 -8.77 11.47
N PRO A 476 -8.01 -8.89 11.63
CA PRO A 476 -8.60 -9.09 12.95
C PRO A 476 -8.07 -10.29 13.71
N ASN A 477 -7.81 -11.41 13.02
CA ASN A 477 -7.35 -12.65 13.64
C ASN A 477 -5.91 -12.53 14.17
N GLY A 478 -5.03 -11.80 13.47
CA GLY A 478 -3.69 -11.49 13.97
C GLY A 478 -3.72 -10.55 15.18
N VAL A 479 -4.63 -9.57 15.19
CA VAL A 479 -4.85 -8.68 16.34
C VAL A 479 -5.40 -9.43 17.55
N LEU A 480 -6.35 -10.35 17.36
CA LEU A 480 -6.85 -11.20 18.45
C LEU A 480 -5.75 -12.05 19.06
N LEU A 481 -4.95 -12.71 18.22
CA LEU A 481 -3.87 -13.57 18.69
C LEU A 481 -2.86 -12.80 19.54
N MET A 482 -2.43 -11.62 19.11
CA MET A 482 -1.48 -10.82 19.89
C MET A 482 -2.07 -10.33 21.22
N GLN A 483 -3.37 -10.00 21.27
CA GLN A 483 -4.02 -9.51 22.48
C GLN A 483 -4.18 -10.64 23.52
N GLU A 484 -4.48 -11.86 23.06
CA GLU A 484 -4.62 -13.02 23.94
C GLU A 484 -3.28 -13.57 24.43
N PHE A 485 -2.20 -13.39 23.68
CA PHE A 485 -0.90 -14.03 23.90
C PHE A 485 0.28 -13.04 23.86
N GLU A 486 0.13 -11.87 24.50
CA GLU A 486 1.10 -10.76 24.46
C GLU A 486 2.55 -11.21 24.74
N ASN A 487 2.77 -12.11 25.69
CA ASN A 487 4.10 -12.60 26.08
C ASN A 487 4.63 -13.76 25.22
N GLN A 488 3.86 -14.22 24.23
CA GLN A 488 4.22 -15.32 23.34
C GLN A 488 4.27 -14.92 21.87
N VAL A 489 3.97 -13.65 21.55
CA VAL A 489 3.86 -13.16 20.18
C VAL A 489 4.81 -12.00 19.95
N SER A 490 5.60 -12.07 18.88
CA SER A 490 6.45 -10.97 18.38
C SER A 490 6.09 -10.63 16.93
N PHE A 491 6.90 -9.78 16.30
CA PHE A 491 6.63 -9.20 14.98
C PHE A 491 7.92 -9.11 14.14
N ASP A 492 7.79 -8.75 12.87
CA ASP A 492 8.92 -8.55 11.97
C ASP A 492 9.60 -7.20 12.22
N ASP A 493 10.71 -7.26 12.95
CA ASP A 493 11.49 -6.12 13.40
C ASP A 493 12.80 -5.97 12.60
N PRO A 494 12.96 -4.94 11.74
CA PRO A 494 14.18 -4.79 10.94
C PRO A 494 15.43 -4.44 11.78
N ASN A 495 15.28 -4.09 13.06
CA ASN A 495 16.39 -3.73 13.94
C ASN A 495 16.69 -4.87 14.93
N ILE A 496 17.46 -5.83 14.45
CA ILE A 496 17.91 -6.96 15.27
C ILE A 496 19.06 -6.51 16.17
N GLU A 497 18.94 -6.79 17.46
CA GLU A 497 20.01 -6.55 18.43
C GLU A 497 20.85 -7.82 18.58
N GLY A 498 22.17 -7.70 18.46
CA GLY A 498 23.10 -8.78 18.75
C GLY A 498 23.62 -8.70 20.18
N VAL A 499 23.69 -9.84 20.87
CA VAL A 499 24.19 -9.93 22.24
C VAL A 499 25.38 -10.89 22.27
N ILE A 500 26.47 -10.45 22.92
CA ILE A 500 27.59 -11.31 23.31
C ILE A 500 27.29 -11.71 24.75
N SER A 501 26.83 -12.94 24.99
CA SER A 501 26.84 -13.41 26.37
C SER A 501 28.27 -13.70 26.77
N GLU A 502 28.74 -13.08 27.86
CA GLU A 502 29.95 -13.51 28.55
C GLU A 502 29.85 -15.01 28.82
N ALA A 503 30.95 -15.74 28.64
CA ALA A 503 31.00 -17.13 29.08
C ALA A 503 30.61 -17.14 30.57
N PRO A 504 29.76 -18.07 31.04
CA PRO A 504 29.51 -18.19 32.46
C PRO A 504 30.87 -18.31 33.14
N SER A 505 31.19 -17.37 34.03
CA SER A 505 32.35 -17.46 34.91
C SER A 505 32.27 -18.82 35.60
N GLN A 506 33.22 -19.69 35.28
CA GLN A 506 33.30 -21.05 35.81
C GLN A 506 33.48 -21.04 37.32
#